data_AF-A0A7C4YMB7-F1
#
_entry.id   AF-A0A7C4YMB7-F1
#
_cell.length_a   1.000
_cell.length_b   1.000
_cell.length_c   1.000
_cell.angle_alpha   90.00
_cell.angle_beta   90.00
_cell.angle_gamma   90.00
#
_symmetry.space_group_name_H-M   'P 1'
#
loop_
_entity.id
_entity.type
_entity.pdbx_description
1 polymer ?
#
loop_
_entity_poly.entity_id
_entity_poly.type
_entity_poly.pdbx_seq_one_letter_code
_entity_poly.pdbx_strand_id
1 'polypeptide(L)' 'RTDSLPSDLMPTHINLNDGTLEGMRHRRLPIFSVQYHPEASAGPHDSSYLFEEFRKMLG' A
#
# COMPACT_ATOMS: atom_id res chain seq x y z
N ARG A 1 9.78 -1.75 -9.14
CA ARG A 1 10.42 -3.02 -8.74
C ARG A 1 10.87 -2.89 -7.29
N THR A 2 10.99 -3.98 -6.53
CA THR A 2 11.25 -3.95 -5.08
C THR A 2 12.73 -3.78 -4.71
N ASP A 3 13.61 -4.14 -5.64
CA ASP A 3 15.07 -4.08 -5.56
C ASP A 3 15.62 -2.65 -5.46
N SER A 4 14.88 -1.66 -5.95
CA SER A 4 15.25 -0.24 -5.88
C SER A 4 14.67 0.49 -4.67
N LEU A 5 13.99 -0.20 -3.74
CA LEU A 5 13.41 0.46 -2.56
C LEU A 5 14.51 0.85 -1.57
N PRO A 6 14.48 2.09 -1.03
CA PRO A 6 15.30 2.47 0.11
C PRO A 6 15.13 1.49 1.29
N SER A 7 16.20 1.31 2.08
CA SER A 7 16.20 0.37 3.21
C SER A 7 15.14 0.66 4.26
N ASP A 8 14.67 1.91 4.37
CA ASP A 8 13.64 2.33 5.31
C ASP A 8 12.22 1.97 4.86
N LEU A 9 12.04 1.50 3.62
CA LEU A 9 10.77 1.07 3.07
C LEU A 9 10.70 -0.46 2.97
N MET A 10 9.48 -0.99 3.07
CA MET A 10 9.16 -2.39 2.79
C MET A 10 8.02 -2.48 1.77
N PRO A 11 8.08 -3.40 0.80
CA PRO A 11 6.97 -3.67 -0.08
C PRO A 11 5.82 -4.33 0.69
N THR A 12 4.58 -3.98 0.37
CA THR A 12 3.37 -4.56 1.00
C THR A 12 2.46 -5.27 0.02
N HIS A 13 2.40 -4.79 -1.24
CA HIS A 13 1.58 -5.39 -2.29
C HIS A 13 2.39 -5.50 -3.58
N ILE A 14 2.22 -6.62 -4.27
CA ILE A 14 2.87 -6.91 -5.55
C ILE A 14 1.78 -7.35 -6.52
N ASN A 15 1.80 -6.79 -7.72
CA ASN A 15 0.87 -7.15 -8.78
C ASN A 15 1.13 -8.60 -9.22
N LEU A 16 0.08 -9.43 -9.21
CA LEU A 16 0.21 -10.86 -9.53
C LEU A 16 0.44 -11.12 -11.03
N ASN A 17 0.09 -10.17 -11.90
CA ASN A 17 0.21 -10.35 -13.35
C ASN A 17 1.63 -10.09 -13.84
N ASP A 18 2.30 -9.06 -13.31
CA ASP A 18 3.59 -8.58 -13.85
C ASP A 18 4.68 -8.34 -12.79
N GLY A 19 4.40 -8.58 -11.50
CA GLY A 19 5.36 -8.40 -10.42
C GLY A 19 5.70 -6.95 -10.09
N THR A 20 4.92 -5.97 -10.57
CA THR A 20 5.10 -4.56 -10.22
C THR A 20 4.74 -4.28 -8.76
N LEU A 21 5.31 -3.20 -8.21
CA LEU A 21 5.09 -2.80 -6.83
C LEU A 21 3.78 -2.03 -6.73
N GLU A 22 2.86 -2.49 -5.89
CA GLU A 22 1.51 -1.91 -5.74
C GLU A 22 1.28 -1.26 -4.37
N GLY A 23 2.20 -1.44 -3.43
CA GLY A 23 2.12 -0.80 -2.13
C GLY A 23 3.42 -0.90 -1.33
N MET A 24 3.64 0.09 -0.46
CA MET A 24 4.81 0.17 0.39
C MET A 24 4.47 0.76 1.76
N ARG A 25 5.30 0.44 2.75
CA ARG A 25 5.20 0.97 4.12
C ARG A 25 6.58 1.34 4.64
N HIS A 26 6.65 2.42 5.41
CA HIS A 26 7.86 2.79 6.12
C HIS A 26 8.06 1.88 7.34
N ARG A 27 9.30 1.44 7.59
CA ARG A 27 9.60 0.45 8.65
C ARG A 27 9.36 0.94 10.08
N ARG A 28 9.54 2.25 10.31
CA ARG A 28 9.44 2.88 11.64
C ARG A 28 8.30 3.89 11.78
N LEU A 29 8.18 4.82 10.83
CA LEU A 29 7.15 5.86 10.80
C LEU A 29 5.79 5.28 10.38
N PRO A 30 4.67 5.87 10.86
CA PRO A 30 3.32 5.54 10.41
C PRO A 30 3.10 6.15 9.02
N ILE A 31 3.69 5.54 8.00
CA ILE A 31 3.58 5.98 6.60
C ILE A 31 3.38 4.75 5.73
N PHE A 32 2.35 4.76 4.90
CA PHE A 32 2.13 3.76 3.86
C PHE A 32 1.53 4.41 2.62
N SER A 33 1.63 3.73 1.48
CA SER A 33 0.95 4.12 0.25
C SER A 33 0.60 2.89 -0.57
N VAL A 34 -0.38 3.06 -1.47
CA VAL A 34 -0.75 2.09 -2.51
C VAL A 34 -0.76 2.77 -3.86
N GLN A 35 -0.54 2.00 -4.93
CA GLN A 35 -0.52 2.50 -6.30
C GLN A 35 -1.91 2.48 -6.95
N TYR A 36 -2.79 1.58 -6.51
CA TYR A 36 -4.17 1.48 -6.95
C TYR A 36 -5.12 2.38 -6.14
N HIS A 37 -6.38 2.41 -6.56
CA HIS A 37 -7.46 3.21 -5.97
C HIS A 37 -8.22 2.41 -4.90
N PRO A 38 -7.92 2.57 -3.60
CA PRO A 38 -8.57 1.79 -2.56
C PRO A 38 -10.05 2.13 -2.34
N GLU A 39 -10.48 3.31 -2.81
CA GLU A 39 -11.85 3.80 -2.78
C GLU A 39 -12.79 3.12 -3.78
N ALA A 40 -12.21 2.44 -4.78
CA ALA A 40 -12.93 1.88 -5.93
C ALA A 40 -13.77 2.95 -6.69
N SER A 41 -14.99 2.61 -7.13
CA SER A 41 -15.91 3.47 -7.88
C SER A 41 -15.48 3.82 -9.32
N ALA A 42 -15.54 2.90 -10.29
CA ALA A 42 -16.02 1.51 -10.19
C ALA A 42 -14.89 0.54 -9.81
N GLY A 43 -15.25 -0.62 -9.23
CA GLY A 43 -14.27 -1.64 -8.87
C GLY A 43 -14.68 -2.44 -7.61
N PRO A 44 -13.89 -3.48 -7.25
CA PRO A 44 -14.09 -4.23 -6.02
C PRO A 44 -13.71 -3.41 -4.78
N HIS A 45 -14.35 -3.69 -3.64
CA HIS A 45 -14.11 -3.00 -2.36
C HIS A 45 -13.09 -3.72 -1.46
N ASP A 46 -12.30 -4.63 -2.03
CA ASP A 46 -11.39 -5.51 -1.28
C ASP A 46 -10.28 -4.75 -0.54
N SER A 47 -9.99 -3.53 -0.98
CA SER A 47 -8.95 -2.64 -0.43
C SER A 47 -9.44 -1.58 0.56
N SER A 48 -10.73 -1.54 0.90
CA SER A 48 -11.28 -0.48 1.75
C SER A 48 -10.74 -0.50 3.19
N TYR A 49 -10.13 -1.60 3.64
CA TYR A 49 -9.47 -1.68 4.96
C TYR A 49 -8.31 -0.68 5.12
N LEU A 50 -7.73 -0.18 4.02
CA LEU A 50 -6.64 0.80 4.06
C LEU A 50 -7.10 2.14 4.67
N PHE A 51 -8.37 2.49 4.52
CA PHE A 51 -8.94 3.66 5.20
C PHE A 51 -9.03 3.46 6.71
N GLU A 52 -9.35 2.24 7.16
CA GLU A 52 -9.35 1.90 8.58
C GLU A 52 -7.93 1.88 9.17
N GLU A 53 -6.94 1.38 8.41
CA GLU A 53 -5.52 1.51 8.79
C GLU A 53 -5.09 2.97 8.92
N PHE A 54 -5.43 3.80 7.93
CA PHE A 54 -5.14 5.23 7.97
C PHE A 54 -5.79 5.91 9.18
N ARG A 55 -7.05 5.59 9.48
CA ARG A 55 -7.77 6.12 10.65
C ARG A 55 -7.06 5.79 11.97
N LYS A 56 -6.57 4.55 12.13
CA LYS A 56 -5.82 4.13 13.32
C LYS A 56 -4.51 4.90 13.52
N MET A 57 -3.96 5.50 12.47
CA MET A 57 -2.73 6.30 12.54
C MET A 57 -2.98 7.73 13.01
N LEU A 58 -4.22 8.21 12.97
CA LEU A 58 -4.57 9.58 13.37
C LEU A 58 -4.76 9.77 14.88
N GLY A 59 -4.84 8.66 15.65
CA GLY A 59 -5.13 8.68 17.10
C GLY A 59 -6.59 8.35 17.38
#